data_AF-A0AAV1I4M0-F1
#
_entry.id   AF-A0AAV1I4M0-F1
#
_cell.length_a   1.000
_cell.length_b   1.000
_cell.length_c   1.000
_cell.angle_alpha   90.00
_cell.angle_beta   90.00
_cell.angle_gamma   90.00
#
_symmetry.space_group_name_H-M   'P 1'
#
loop_
_entity.id
_entity.type
_entity.pdbx_description
1 polymer ?
#
loop_
_entity_poly.entity_id
_entity_poly.type
_entity_poly.pdbx_seq_one_letter_code
_entity_poly.pdbx_strand_id
1 'polypeptide(L)'
;MLRQVAQRLAGTARRGISTSAICREGEDKGPKEFIKRFRPHVSSTMNDPCFPSDFLPKEDKKEGDAPAAVPDKLTLNFFLPYETTMKDSKVDLVLLPALTGDFGVMPGHVPTVAQLRPGVVTVHKTLDKDIDKYFVSSGFAFVHADSSTDVCAVEAVKLDDLDPEAVRSGLQEYTAKLGALQAKGDDYDIAAAQVGVEVYSAMSAAVGQ
;
A
#
# COMPACT_ATOMS: atom_id res chain seq x y z
N MET A 1 -73.62 24.96 -4.64
CA MET A 1 -73.66 23.62 -5.25
C MET A 1 -72.23 23.16 -5.53
N LEU A 2 -71.84 22.05 -4.90
CA LEU A 2 -70.71 21.14 -5.15
C LEU A 2 -69.60 21.55 -6.14
N ARG A 3 -68.33 21.48 -5.69
CA ARG A 3 -67.43 20.36 -6.05
C ARG A 3 -66.06 20.40 -5.33
N GLN A 4 -65.83 19.33 -4.57
CA GLN A 4 -64.61 18.54 -4.41
C GLN A 4 -63.38 19.07 -3.63
N VAL A 5 -63.29 18.47 -2.43
CA VAL A 5 -62.11 18.04 -1.66
C VAL A 5 -61.12 17.22 -2.51
N ALA A 6 -59.82 17.54 -2.41
CA ALA A 6 -58.69 16.66 -2.72
C ALA A 6 -57.65 16.84 -1.60
N GLN A 7 -57.61 15.92 -0.62
CA GLN A 7 -56.60 14.84 -0.48
C GLN A 7 -55.15 15.38 -0.53
N ARG A 8 -54.52 15.59 0.63
CA ARG A 8 -53.65 14.65 1.37
C ARG A 8 -52.26 14.43 0.74
N LEU A 9 -51.26 14.65 1.60
CA LEU A 9 -49.89 14.08 1.60
C LEU A 9 -48.87 14.69 0.63
N ALA A 10 -48.06 15.62 1.15
CA ALA A 10 -46.67 15.76 0.74
C ALA A 10 -45.83 15.95 2.02
N GLY A 11 -45.14 14.89 2.39
CA GLY A 11 -44.43 14.75 3.66
C GLY A 11 -43.24 15.69 3.80
N THR A 12 -42.95 15.96 5.07
CA THR A 12 -41.72 16.55 5.60
C THR A 12 -40.49 15.94 4.91
N ALA A 13 -39.84 16.70 4.03
CA ALA A 13 -38.56 16.31 3.44
C ALA A 13 -37.50 16.31 4.55
N ARG A 14 -37.28 15.14 5.16
CA ARG A 14 -36.09 14.86 5.97
C ARG A 14 -34.89 15.10 5.07
N ARG A 15 -33.98 16.01 5.46
CA ARG A 15 -32.63 16.08 4.88
C ARG A 15 -31.95 14.74 5.17
N GLY A 16 -31.99 13.83 4.21
CA GLY A 16 -31.24 12.59 4.25
C GLY A 16 -29.76 12.92 4.18
N ILE A 17 -28.99 12.37 5.11
CA ILE A 17 -27.54 12.34 5.04
C ILE A 17 -27.21 11.41 3.87
N SER A 18 -26.80 11.99 2.73
CA SER A 18 -26.47 11.23 1.53
C SER A 18 -25.09 10.58 1.69
N THR A 19 -25.06 9.26 1.72
CA THR A 19 -23.84 8.42 1.70
C THR A 19 -23.36 8.13 0.27
N SER A 20 -23.45 9.12 -0.63
CA SER A 20 -22.78 9.03 -1.93
C SER A 20 -21.57 9.95 -1.93
N ALA A 21 -20.40 9.35 -1.75
CA ALA A 21 -19.18 9.90 -2.31
C ALA A 21 -19.33 9.86 -3.83
N ILE A 22 -20.02 10.85 -4.39
CA ILE A 22 -19.80 11.22 -5.78
C ILE A 22 -18.36 11.70 -5.81
N CYS A 23 -17.46 10.90 -6.40
CA CYS A 23 -16.22 11.43 -6.95
C CYS A 23 -16.64 12.56 -7.88
N ARG A 24 -16.48 13.81 -7.45
CA ARG A 24 -16.71 14.96 -8.32
C ARG A 24 -15.56 14.98 -9.31
N GLU A 25 -15.69 14.25 -10.41
CA GLU A 25 -14.80 14.29 -11.60
C GLU A 25 -14.84 15.65 -12.34
N GLY A 26 -15.29 16.73 -11.69
CA GLY A 26 -15.53 18.04 -12.32
C GLY A 26 -14.88 19.22 -11.61
N GLU A 27 -14.00 18.98 -10.63
CA GLU A 27 -13.12 20.01 -10.10
C GLU A 27 -11.68 19.54 -10.24
N ASP A 28 -10.96 20.13 -11.18
CA ASP A 28 -9.53 19.90 -11.38
C ASP A 28 -8.75 20.42 -10.16
N LYS A 29 -8.73 19.66 -9.05
CA LYS A 29 -8.10 20.04 -7.77
C LYS A 29 -6.57 19.91 -7.78
N GLY A 30 -5.95 19.99 -8.96
CA GLY A 30 -4.51 19.86 -9.10
C GLY A 30 -3.74 21.09 -8.56
N PRO A 31 -2.40 20.97 -8.39
CA PRO A 31 -1.53 22.05 -7.93
C PRO A 31 -1.74 23.39 -8.66
N LYS A 32 -1.93 23.33 -9.99
CA LYS A 32 -2.12 24.51 -10.85
C LYS A 32 -3.42 25.27 -10.54
N GLU A 33 -4.51 24.55 -10.29
CA GLU A 33 -5.80 25.16 -9.94
C GLU A 33 -5.79 25.65 -8.49
N PHE A 34 -5.11 24.94 -7.58
CA PHE A 34 -4.87 25.44 -6.23
C PHE A 34 -4.17 26.79 -6.27
N ILE A 35 -3.06 26.91 -7.00
CA ILE A 35 -2.30 28.17 -7.11
C ILE A 35 -3.17 29.30 -7.67
N LYS A 36 -3.99 29.02 -8.68
CA LYS A 36 -4.92 29.99 -9.27
C LYS A 36 -5.96 30.50 -8.26
N ARG A 37 -6.45 29.64 -7.36
CA ARG A 37 -7.38 30.03 -6.27
C ARG A 37 -6.67 30.65 -5.07
N PHE A 38 -5.42 30.29 -4.84
CA PHE A 38 -4.59 30.75 -3.72
C PHE A 38 -4.12 32.20 -3.92
N ARG A 39 -3.59 32.53 -5.11
CA ARG A 39 -3.02 33.86 -5.41
C ARG A 39 -3.96 35.06 -5.13
N PRO A 40 -5.29 34.97 -5.36
CA PRO A 40 -6.21 36.05 -4.98
C PRO A 40 -6.36 36.26 -3.45
N HIS A 41 -6.04 35.26 -2.63
CA HIS A 41 -6.24 35.28 -1.18
C HIS A 41 -4.96 35.52 -0.37
N VAL A 42 -3.80 35.65 -1.04
CA VAL A 42 -2.50 35.88 -0.41
C VAL A 42 -1.81 37.12 -0.97
N SER A 43 -0.85 37.66 -0.22
CA SER A 43 -0.06 38.80 -0.68
C SER A 43 0.86 38.38 -1.83
N SER A 44 1.03 39.27 -2.81
CA SER A 44 1.87 39.03 -4.00
C SER A 44 3.37 38.90 -3.72
N THR A 45 3.80 39.18 -2.48
CA THR A 45 5.19 39.03 -2.02
C THR A 45 5.50 37.60 -1.56
N MET A 46 4.48 36.76 -1.34
CA MET A 46 4.66 35.37 -0.90
C MET A 46 4.97 34.46 -2.08
N ASN A 47 5.96 33.57 -1.94
CA ASN A 47 6.23 32.53 -2.94
C ASN A 47 5.09 31.51 -2.98
N ASP A 48 4.85 30.91 -4.16
CA ASP A 48 3.87 29.83 -4.30
C ASP A 48 4.28 28.62 -3.43
N PRO A 49 3.32 27.91 -2.81
CA PRO A 49 3.62 26.72 -2.03
C PRO A 49 4.11 25.58 -2.94
N CYS A 50 4.96 24.72 -2.38
CA CYS A 50 5.46 23.53 -3.07
C CYS A 50 4.51 22.33 -2.85
N PHE A 51 4.43 21.45 -3.85
CA PHE A 51 3.57 20.26 -3.84
C PHE A 51 4.41 18.98 -3.85
N PRO A 52 3.91 17.86 -3.30
CA PRO A 52 4.61 16.58 -3.37
C PRO A 52 4.91 16.13 -4.82
N SER A 53 4.07 16.55 -5.78
CA SER A 53 4.28 16.30 -7.21
C SER A 53 5.54 16.96 -7.78
N ASP A 54 6.05 18.03 -7.16
CA ASP A 54 7.22 18.74 -7.65
C ASP A 54 8.51 17.96 -7.40
N PHE A 55 8.48 17.00 -6.46
CA PHE A 55 9.62 16.15 -6.08
C PHE A 55 9.58 14.78 -6.77
N LEU A 56 8.46 14.43 -7.39
CA LEU A 56 8.36 13.21 -8.19
C LEU A 56 9.01 13.46 -9.56
N PRO A 57 9.67 12.44 -10.14
CA PRO A 57 10.06 12.53 -11.54
C PRO A 57 8.81 12.87 -12.36
N LYS A 58 8.91 13.88 -13.23
CA LYS A 58 7.79 14.28 -14.07
C LYS A 58 7.44 13.10 -14.95
N GLU A 59 6.34 12.42 -14.66
CA GLU A 59 5.76 11.45 -15.56
C GLU A 59 5.51 12.17 -16.89
N ASP A 60 6.25 11.79 -17.93
CA ASP A 60 5.95 12.20 -19.29
C ASP A 60 4.63 11.54 -19.66
N LYS A 61 3.52 12.17 -19.26
CA LYS A 61 2.16 11.68 -19.44
C LYS A 61 1.91 11.26 -20.89
N LYS A 62 2.02 9.96 -21.15
CA LYS A 62 1.12 9.23 -22.04
C LYS A 62 0.18 8.40 -21.17
N GLU A 63 -0.60 9.08 -20.34
CA GLU A 63 -1.84 8.53 -19.81
C GLU A 63 -2.81 8.41 -20.99
N GLY A 64 -2.71 7.30 -21.72
CA GLY A 64 -3.49 7.07 -22.93
C GLY A 64 -2.83 6.02 -23.82
N ASP A 65 -3.11 4.76 -23.54
CA ASP A 65 -3.18 3.67 -24.52
C ASP A 65 -1.95 3.47 -25.42
N ALA A 66 -0.78 3.27 -24.83
CA ALA A 66 0.33 2.65 -25.54
C ALA A 66 0.86 1.48 -24.70
N PRO A 67 0.91 0.24 -25.24
CA PRO A 67 1.71 -0.80 -24.61
C PRO A 67 3.14 -0.29 -24.64
N ALA A 68 3.62 0.19 -23.50
CA ALA A 68 5.03 0.50 -23.32
C ALA A 68 5.78 -0.74 -23.78
N ALA A 69 6.67 -0.59 -24.77
CA ALA A 69 7.55 -1.67 -25.17
C ALA A 69 8.16 -2.26 -23.90
N VAL A 70 7.92 -3.55 -23.66
CA VAL A 70 8.27 -4.20 -22.39
C VAL A 70 9.77 -3.98 -22.17
N PRO A 71 10.19 -3.24 -21.14
CA PRO A 71 11.60 -3.01 -20.89
C PRO A 71 12.26 -4.32 -20.48
N ASP A 72 13.55 -4.49 -20.78
CA ASP A 72 14.27 -5.72 -20.42
C ASP A 72 14.45 -5.88 -18.90
N LYS A 73 14.34 -4.78 -18.13
CA LYS A 73 14.50 -4.75 -16.67
C LYS A 73 13.38 -3.93 -16.01
N LEU A 74 12.99 -4.35 -14.80
CA LEU A 74 12.00 -3.74 -13.94
C LEU A 74 12.68 -2.66 -13.08
N THR A 75 12.03 -1.52 -12.89
CA THR A 75 12.49 -0.51 -11.92
C THR A 75 11.83 -0.79 -10.57
N LEU A 76 12.63 -1.14 -9.56
CA LEU A 76 12.16 -1.40 -8.20
C LEU A 76 12.49 -0.24 -7.26
N ASN A 77 11.46 0.20 -6.55
CA ASN A 77 11.57 1.08 -5.40
C ASN A 77 11.11 0.32 -4.15
N PHE A 78 11.94 0.34 -3.10
CA PHE A 78 11.62 -0.28 -1.82
C PHE A 78 11.69 0.76 -0.70
N PHE A 79 10.52 1.10 -0.17
CA PHE A 79 10.30 2.16 0.80
C PHE A 79 9.94 1.60 2.17
N LEU A 80 10.59 2.16 3.19
CA LEU A 80 10.20 2.09 4.59
C LEU A 80 9.91 3.52 5.08
N PRO A 81 9.19 3.70 6.20
CA PRO A 81 8.89 5.03 6.72
C PRO A 81 10.13 5.80 7.17
N TYR A 82 11.17 5.09 7.63
CA TYR A 82 12.41 5.67 8.15
C TYR A 82 13.58 5.62 7.17
N GLU A 83 13.56 4.73 6.19
CA GLU A 83 14.62 4.59 5.19
C GLU A 83 14.09 4.16 3.83
N THR A 84 14.90 4.35 2.78
CA THR A 84 14.61 3.80 1.45
C THR A 84 15.71 2.80 1.14
N THR A 85 15.38 1.50 1.25
CA THR A 85 16.36 0.42 1.07
C THR A 85 16.84 0.34 -0.38
N MET A 86 15.94 0.54 -1.35
CA MET A 86 16.25 0.55 -2.78
C MET A 86 15.49 1.68 -3.46
N LYS A 87 16.18 2.45 -4.31
CA LYS A 87 15.56 3.50 -5.13
C LYS A 87 16.01 3.33 -6.57
N ASP A 88 15.05 3.33 -7.50
CA ASP A 88 15.23 3.22 -8.95
C ASP A 88 16.17 2.07 -9.36
N SER A 89 16.10 0.95 -8.64
CA SER A 89 17.01 -0.18 -8.83
C SER A 89 16.52 -1.07 -9.95
N LYS A 90 17.37 -1.35 -10.93
CA LYS A 90 17.02 -2.23 -12.06
C LYS A 90 17.14 -3.69 -11.66
N VAL A 91 16.03 -4.40 -11.66
CA VAL A 91 15.91 -5.80 -11.24
C VAL A 91 15.24 -6.63 -12.34
N ASP A 92 15.51 -7.92 -12.38
CA ASP A 92 14.92 -8.82 -13.37
C ASP A 92 13.63 -9.48 -12.84
N LEU A 93 13.61 -9.79 -11.54
CA LEU A 93 12.51 -10.49 -10.89
C LEU A 93 12.40 -10.05 -9.43
N VAL A 94 11.17 -9.85 -8.96
CA VAL A 94 10.86 -9.63 -7.53
C VAL A 94 9.80 -10.62 -7.10
N LEU A 95 10.08 -11.40 -6.06
CA LEU A 95 9.11 -12.32 -5.44
C LEU A 95 8.49 -11.61 -4.23
N LEU A 96 7.16 -11.48 -4.24
CA LEU A 96 6.40 -10.76 -3.24
C LEU A 96 5.42 -11.70 -2.51
N PRO A 97 5.37 -11.65 -1.18
CA PRO A 97 4.39 -12.39 -0.40
C PRO A 97 3.09 -11.58 -0.31
N ALA A 98 2.13 -11.83 -1.20
CA ALA A 98 0.80 -11.25 -1.07
C ALA A 98 -0.10 -12.07 -0.15
N LEU A 99 -1.15 -11.41 0.37
CA LEU A 99 -2.18 -12.07 1.18
C LEU A 99 -2.84 -13.25 0.43
N THR A 100 -3.00 -13.14 -0.89
CA THR A 100 -3.61 -14.17 -1.73
C THR A 100 -2.65 -15.32 -2.10
N GLY A 101 -1.37 -15.19 -1.77
CA GLY A 101 -0.31 -16.11 -2.17
C GLY A 101 0.93 -15.38 -2.67
N ASP A 102 2.01 -16.12 -2.86
CA ASP A 102 3.27 -15.55 -3.31
C ASP A 102 3.28 -15.44 -4.84
N PHE A 103 3.74 -14.30 -5.37
CA PHE A 103 3.80 -14.07 -6.81
C PHE A 103 5.08 -13.33 -7.20
N GLY A 104 5.49 -13.53 -8.46
CA GLY A 104 6.68 -12.90 -9.03
C GLY A 104 6.31 -11.77 -9.99
N VAL A 105 6.97 -10.63 -9.83
CA VAL A 105 6.85 -9.48 -10.73
C VAL A 105 8.07 -9.42 -11.63
N MET A 106 7.80 -9.45 -12.93
CA MET A 106 8.77 -9.31 -14.01
C MET A 106 8.46 -8.03 -14.82
N PRO A 107 9.37 -7.58 -15.71
CA PRO A 107 9.07 -6.46 -16.59
C PRO A 107 7.82 -6.74 -17.45
N GLY A 108 6.95 -5.74 -17.62
CA GLY A 108 5.68 -5.90 -18.36
C GLY A 108 4.57 -6.66 -17.62
N HIS A 109 4.68 -6.83 -16.31
CA HIS A 109 3.61 -7.40 -15.49
C HIS A 109 2.35 -6.50 -15.50
N VAL A 110 1.18 -7.10 -15.32
CA VAL A 110 -0.10 -6.37 -15.27
C VAL A 110 -0.11 -5.43 -14.07
N PRO A 111 -0.58 -4.17 -14.22
CA PRO A 111 -0.69 -3.24 -13.11
C PRO A 111 -1.54 -3.83 -11.99
N THR A 112 -0.96 -3.91 -10.78
CA THR A 112 -1.55 -4.64 -9.66
C THR A 112 -1.27 -3.90 -8.36
N VAL A 113 -2.28 -3.81 -7.51
CA VAL A 113 -2.10 -3.37 -6.12
C VAL A 113 -2.31 -4.58 -5.24
N ALA A 114 -1.27 -4.97 -4.51
CA ALA A 114 -1.29 -6.14 -3.65
C ALA A 114 -0.99 -5.75 -2.21
N GLN A 115 -1.78 -6.30 -1.27
CA GLN A 115 -1.45 -6.23 0.15
C GLN A 115 -0.43 -7.32 0.48
N LEU A 116 0.64 -6.94 1.19
CA LEU A 116 1.69 -7.84 1.61
C LEU A 116 1.37 -8.46 2.96
N ARG A 117 1.53 -9.78 3.04
CA ARG A 117 1.51 -10.53 4.30
C ARG A 117 2.91 -10.55 4.92
N PRO A 118 3.04 -10.85 6.24
CA PRO A 118 4.35 -11.09 6.84
C PRO A 118 5.06 -12.22 6.09
N GLY A 119 6.26 -11.96 5.59
CA GLY A 119 6.95 -12.92 4.72
C GLY A 119 8.24 -12.39 4.11
N VAL A 120 8.86 -13.20 3.26
CA VAL A 120 10.15 -12.86 2.64
C VAL A 120 9.92 -12.29 1.24
N VAL A 121 10.37 -11.06 1.03
CA VAL A 121 10.55 -10.46 -0.28
C VAL A 121 11.92 -10.84 -0.81
N THR A 122 11.95 -11.42 -2.01
CA THR A 122 13.21 -11.78 -2.68
C THR A 122 13.40 -10.94 -3.92
N VAL A 123 14.50 -10.21 -3.98
CA VAL A 123 14.85 -9.33 -5.10
C VAL A 123 15.99 -9.96 -5.87
N HIS A 124 15.75 -10.25 -7.16
CA HIS A 124 16.76 -10.75 -8.08
C HIS A 124 17.23 -9.61 -8.99
N LYS A 125 18.44 -9.08 -8.75
CA LYS A 125 19.03 -8.04 -9.63
C LYS A 125 19.48 -8.61 -10.97
N THR A 126 19.98 -9.84 -10.92
CA THR A 126 20.32 -10.67 -12.08
C THR A 126 19.81 -12.09 -11.79
N LEU A 127 19.16 -12.73 -12.77
CA LEU A 127 18.49 -14.04 -12.62
C LEU A 127 19.27 -15.10 -11.81
N ASP A 128 20.61 -15.13 -11.88
CA ASP A 128 21.40 -16.25 -11.35
C ASP A 128 22.39 -15.95 -10.21
N LYS A 129 22.60 -14.68 -9.80
CA LYS A 129 23.75 -14.35 -8.91
C LYS A 129 23.46 -13.44 -7.72
N ASP A 130 22.61 -12.44 -7.90
CA ASP A 130 22.44 -11.38 -6.90
C ASP A 130 21.01 -11.42 -6.34
N ILE A 131 20.84 -12.24 -5.30
CA ILE A 131 19.57 -12.48 -4.61
C ILE A 131 19.61 -11.77 -3.25
N ASP A 132 18.91 -10.66 -3.13
CA ASP A 132 18.73 -9.97 -1.85
C ASP A 132 17.39 -10.42 -1.22
N LYS A 133 17.43 -10.91 0.03
CA LYS A 133 16.25 -11.39 0.75
C LYS A 133 15.95 -10.50 1.95
N TYR A 134 14.72 -10.01 2.01
CA TYR A 134 14.22 -9.15 3.08
C TYR A 134 12.98 -9.78 3.70
N PHE A 135 12.98 -9.95 5.01
CA PHE A 135 11.75 -10.22 5.75
C PHE A 135 10.98 -8.92 5.90
N VAL A 136 9.70 -8.93 5.52
CA VAL A 136 8.78 -7.78 5.60
C VAL A 136 7.69 -8.11 6.61
N SER A 137 7.37 -7.15 7.48
CA SER A 137 6.30 -7.30 8.46
C SER A 137 4.91 -7.22 7.83
N SER A 138 4.65 -6.15 7.08
CA SER A 138 3.40 -5.89 6.36
C SER A 138 3.60 -4.70 5.41
N GLY A 139 2.69 -4.52 4.46
CA GLY A 139 2.77 -3.41 3.53
C GLY A 139 1.87 -3.55 2.31
N PHE A 140 2.21 -2.78 1.28
CA PHE A 140 1.60 -2.85 -0.04
C PHE A 140 2.67 -2.90 -1.11
N ALA A 141 2.37 -3.59 -2.21
CA ALA A 141 3.14 -3.54 -3.43
C ALA A 141 2.28 -2.96 -4.55
N PHE A 142 2.81 -1.98 -5.24
CA PHE A 142 2.21 -1.33 -6.39
C PHE A 142 3.03 -1.70 -7.62
N VAL A 143 2.39 -2.34 -8.59
CA VAL A 143 2.95 -2.58 -9.92
C VAL A 143 2.27 -1.63 -10.87
N HIS A 144 3.05 -0.79 -11.53
CA HIS A 144 2.56 0.23 -12.45
C HIS A 144 2.68 -0.24 -13.90
N ALA A 145 1.96 0.45 -14.80
CA ALA A 145 1.95 0.10 -16.23
C ALA A 145 3.27 0.42 -16.96
N ASP A 146 4.10 1.29 -16.39
CA ASP A 146 5.41 1.67 -16.90
C ASP A 146 6.53 0.68 -16.53
N SER A 147 6.17 -0.48 -15.95
CA SER A 147 7.12 -1.46 -15.40
C SER A 147 7.97 -0.92 -14.25
N SER A 148 7.44 0.04 -13.49
CA SER A 148 7.92 0.35 -12.15
C SER A 148 7.16 -0.45 -11.10
N THR A 149 7.84 -0.82 -10.02
CA THR A 149 7.23 -1.52 -8.89
C THR A 149 7.68 -0.87 -7.60
N ASP A 150 6.70 -0.42 -6.82
CA ASP A 150 6.91 0.20 -5.52
C ASP A 150 6.48 -0.76 -4.42
N VAL A 151 7.44 -1.21 -3.62
CA VAL A 151 7.20 -1.99 -2.41
C VAL A 151 7.25 -1.04 -1.23
N CYS A 152 6.12 -0.88 -0.55
CA CYS A 152 5.97 -0.02 0.63
C CYS A 152 5.72 -0.90 1.84
N ALA A 153 6.75 -1.11 2.67
CA ALA A 153 6.65 -1.89 3.90
C ALA A 153 6.70 -0.98 5.12
N VAL A 154 6.15 -1.44 6.26
CA VAL A 154 6.33 -0.73 7.54
C VAL A 154 7.71 -1.01 8.13
N GLU A 155 8.09 -2.29 8.18
CA GLU A 155 9.41 -2.74 8.63
C GLU A 155 9.92 -3.80 7.66
N ALA A 156 11.20 -3.72 7.33
CA ALA A 156 11.90 -4.74 6.57
C ALA A 156 13.30 -4.98 7.13
N VAL A 157 13.69 -6.24 7.26
CA VAL A 157 14.98 -6.66 7.85
C VAL A 157 15.61 -7.70 6.93
N LYS A 158 16.94 -7.66 6.76
CA LYS A 158 17.63 -8.73 6.02
C LYS A 158 17.57 -10.03 6.81
N LEU A 159 17.54 -11.16 6.11
CA LEU A 159 17.48 -12.47 6.79
C LEU A 159 18.71 -12.73 7.69
N ASP A 160 19.86 -12.17 7.35
CA ASP A 160 21.11 -12.36 8.11
C ASP A 160 21.11 -11.64 9.46
N ASP A 161 20.27 -10.59 9.61
CA ASP A 161 20.17 -9.80 10.85
C ASP A 161 19.13 -10.37 11.82
N LEU A 162 18.48 -11.49 11.48
CA LEU A 162 17.42 -12.08 12.27
C LEU A 162 17.97 -13.14 13.24
N ASP A 163 17.70 -12.98 14.54
CA ASP A 163 18.07 -13.98 15.55
C ASP A 163 17.01 -15.10 15.67
N PRO A 164 17.34 -16.37 15.33
CA PRO A 164 16.41 -17.49 15.44
C PRO A 164 15.92 -17.76 16.87
N GLU A 165 16.75 -17.50 17.89
CA GLU A 165 16.36 -17.79 19.28
C GLU A 165 15.29 -16.81 19.77
N ALA A 166 15.46 -15.52 19.48
CA ALA A 166 14.47 -14.48 19.75
C ALA A 166 13.13 -14.76 19.05
N VAL A 167 13.15 -15.20 17.79
CA VAL A 167 11.94 -15.55 17.03
C VAL A 167 11.19 -16.71 17.69
N ARG A 168 11.90 -17.75 18.11
CA ARG A 168 11.28 -18.90 18.78
C ARG A 168 10.66 -18.53 20.13
N SER A 169 11.37 -17.71 20.90
CA SER A 169 10.85 -17.18 22.18
C SER A 169 9.59 -16.35 21.97
N GLY A 170 9.60 -15.47 20.96
CA GLY A 170 8.44 -14.66 20.60
C GLY A 170 7.24 -15.52 20.18
N LEU A 171 7.45 -16.52 19.33
CA LEU A 171 6.38 -17.44 18.90
C LEU A 171 5.71 -18.12 20.11
N GLN A 172 6.50 -18.62 21.06
CA GLN A 172 5.97 -19.27 22.27
C GLN A 172 5.17 -18.29 23.13
N GLU A 173 5.66 -17.06 23.31
CA GLU A 173 4.98 -16.01 24.08
C GLU A 173 3.62 -15.64 23.46
N TYR A 174 3.59 -15.35 22.15
CA TYR A 174 2.35 -14.95 21.47
C TYR A 174 1.36 -16.11 21.33
N THR A 175 1.84 -17.34 21.19
CA THR A 175 0.98 -18.54 21.19
C THR A 175 0.33 -18.76 22.56
N ALA A 176 1.09 -18.58 23.64
CA ALA A 176 0.56 -18.66 25.00
C ALA A 176 -0.46 -17.55 25.29
N LYS A 177 -0.18 -16.32 24.83
CA LYS A 177 -1.12 -15.18 24.93
C LYS A 177 -2.42 -15.46 24.19
N LEU A 178 -2.35 -15.98 22.96
CA LEU A 178 -3.53 -16.34 22.17
C LEU A 178 -4.39 -17.38 22.91
N GLY A 179 -3.76 -18.45 23.45
CA GLY A 179 -4.47 -19.49 24.20
C GLY A 179 -5.13 -18.97 25.48
N ALA A 180 -4.51 -18.01 26.17
CA ALA A 180 -5.08 -17.39 27.36
C ALA A 180 -6.28 -16.46 27.04
N LEU A 181 -6.19 -15.72 25.94
CA LEU A 181 -7.20 -14.73 25.53
C LEU A 181 -8.40 -15.36 24.81
N GLN A 182 -8.26 -16.51 24.14
CA GLN A 182 -9.37 -17.19 23.46
C GLN A 182 -10.55 -17.55 24.38
N ALA A 183 -10.32 -17.68 25.69
CA ALA A 183 -11.38 -18.04 26.63
C ALA A 183 -12.18 -16.85 27.19
N LYS A 184 -11.57 -15.65 27.30
CA LYS A 184 -12.15 -14.49 28.02
C LYS A 184 -11.64 -13.10 27.57
N GLY A 185 -10.88 -13.02 26.49
CA GLY A 185 -10.28 -11.77 26.00
C GLY A 185 -11.28 -10.90 25.23
N ASP A 186 -10.91 -9.62 25.07
CA ASP A 186 -11.56 -8.72 24.12
C ASP A 186 -11.21 -9.11 22.68
N ASP A 187 -12.10 -8.83 21.74
CA ASP A 187 -11.90 -9.18 20.32
C ASP A 187 -10.64 -8.52 19.75
N TYR A 188 -10.32 -7.30 20.22
CA TYR A 188 -9.11 -6.58 19.86
C TYR A 188 -7.83 -7.30 20.31
N ASP A 189 -7.80 -7.76 21.56
CA ASP A 189 -6.62 -8.43 22.14
C ASP A 189 -6.40 -9.80 21.49
N ILE A 190 -7.48 -10.52 21.16
CA ILE A 190 -7.42 -11.77 20.40
C ILE A 190 -6.84 -11.52 19.00
N ALA A 191 -7.29 -10.48 18.30
CA ALA A 191 -6.76 -10.12 16.99
C ALA A 191 -5.28 -9.72 17.06
N ALA A 192 -4.87 -8.93 18.05
CA ALA A 192 -3.47 -8.54 18.25
C ALA A 192 -2.56 -9.75 18.53
N ALA A 193 -3.02 -10.69 19.36
CA ALA A 193 -2.29 -11.93 19.62
C ALA A 193 -2.18 -12.81 18.36
N GLN A 194 -3.25 -12.89 17.56
CA GLN A 194 -3.26 -13.63 16.31
C GLN A 194 -2.26 -13.07 15.30
N VAL A 195 -2.22 -11.73 15.14
CA VAL A 195 -1.23 -11.06 14.27
C VAL A 195 0.19 -11.35 14.75
N GLY A 196 0.43 -11.33 16.07
CA GLY A 196 1.72 -11.71 16.64
C GLY A 196 2.13 -13.13 16.25
N VAL A 197 1.24 -14.10 16.44
CA VAL A 197 1.50 -15.51 16.03
C VAL A 197 1.77 -15.60 14.53
N GLU A 198 1.01 -14.90 13.69
CA GLU A 198 1.20 -14.89 12.23
C GLU A 198 2.59 -14.37 11.84
N VAL A 199 3.02 -13.23 12.40
CA VAL A 199 4.33 -12.63 12.11
C VAL A 199 5.46 -13.54 12.58
N TYR A 200 5.45 -14.02 13.83
CA TYR A 200 6.52 -14.87 14.35
C TYR A 200 6.56 -16.25 13.68
N SER A 201 5.41 -16.79 13.28
CA SER A 201 5.33 -18.01 12.47
C SER A 201 6.00 -17.81 11.10
N ALA A 202 5.70 -16.69 10.44
CA ALA A 202 6.33 -16.34 9.16
C ALA A 202 7.85 -16.10 9.31
N MET A 203 8.30 -15.48 10.40
CA MET A 203 9.74 -15.31 10.70
C MET A 203 10.42 -16.67 10.91
N SER A 204 9.80 -17.60 11.65
CA SER A 204 10.37 -18.96 11.84
C SER A 204 10.52 -19.69 10.51
N ALA A 205 9.48 -19.62 9.65
CA ALA A 205 9.51 -20.22 8.32
C ALA A 205 10.61 -19.60 7.42
N ALA A 206 10.87 -18.30 7.57
CA ALA A 206 11.91 -17.59 6.81
C ALA A 206 13.34 -18.00 7.19
N VAL A 207 13.59 -18.29 8.48
CA VAL A 207 14.92 -18.72 8.98
C VAL A 207 15.16 -20.22 8.73
N GLY A 208 14.14 -20.98 8.37
CA GLY A 208 14.27 -22.40 8.02
C GLY A 208 14.42 -23.33 9.21
N GLN A 209 13.76 -23.00 10.34
CA GLN A 209 13.63 -23.85 11.53
C GLN A 209 12.19 -24.36 11.68
#